data_AF-A0A9D6NSQ4-F1
#
_entry.id   AF-A0A9D6NSQ4-F1
#
_cell.length_a   1.000
_cell.length_b   1.000
_cell.length_c   1.000
_cell.angle_alpha   90.00
_cell.angle_beta   90.00
_cell.angle_gamma   90.00
#
_symmetry.space_group_name_H-M   'P 1'
#
loop_
_entity.id
_entity.type
_entity.pdbx_description
1 polymer ?
#
loop_
_entity_poly.entity_id
_entity_poly.type
_entity_poly.pdbx_seq_one_letter_code
_entity_poly.pdbx_strand_id
1 'polypeptide(L)'
;MRYTPRHLKRESENVNQQRSDEINRELDALNERLMIALQRSGDAYLSNARVRGRFALRGCVLNYRTTERDMEILLDAIRRIADRLDAG
;
A
#
# COMPACT_ATOMS: atom_id res chain seq x y z
N MET A 1 6.83 -2.41 0.89
CA MET A 1 6.08 -1.63 1.90
C MET A 1 4.61 -2.00 1.83
N ARG A 2 3.89 -2.04 2.95
CA ARG A 2 2.43 -2.27 2.98
C ARG A 2 1.77 -1.01 3.52
N TYR A 3 0.74 -0.51 2.83
CA TYR A 3 -0.10 0.56 3.34
C TYR A 3 -1.08 -0.03 4.37
N THR A 4 -1.28 0.69 5.47
CA THR A 4 -2.18 0.28 6.56
C THR A 4 -2.93 1.51 7.04
N PRO A 5 -4.25 1.60 6.80
CA PRO A 5 -5.09 2.66 7.33
C PRO A 5 -5.00 2.75 8.86
N ARG A 6 -5.16 3.96 9.40
CA ARG A 6 -5.06 4.21 10.85
C ARG A 6 -6.11 3.44 11.66
N HIS A 7 -7.31 3.21 11.12
CA HIS A 7 -8.38 2.49 11.80
C HIS A 7 -8.07 0.99 11.92
N LEU A 8 -7.65 0.34 10.83
CA LEU A 8 -7.23 -1.07 10.84
C LEU A 8 -5.99 -1.33 11.70
N LYS A 9 -5.06 -0.36 11.76
CA LYS A 9 -3.90 -0.46 12.65
C LYS A 9 -4.33 -0.64 14.11
N ARG A 10 -5.29 0.16 14.58
CA ARG A 10 -5.82 0.07 15.95
C ARG A 10 -6.61 -1.21 16.20
N GLU A 11 -7.41 -1.66 15.24
CA GLU A 11 -8.17 -2.91 15.38
C GLU A 11 -7.27 -4.13 15.50
N SER A 12 -6.11 -4.12 14.85
CA SER A 12 -5.17 -5.25 14.87
C SER A 12 -4.49 -5.52 16.21
N GLU A 13 -4.55 -4.59 17.17
CA GLU A 13 -3.78 -4.65 18.42
C GLU A 13 -4.36 -5.63 19.47
N ASN A 14 -5.64 -6.03 19.37
CA ASN A 14 -6.30 -6.91 20.37
C ASN A 14 -7.31 -7.91 19.78
N VAL A 15 -7.10 -8.37 18.55
CA VAL A 15 -8.02 -9.27 17.83
C VAL A 15 -7.62 -10.73 17.94
N ASN A 16 -8.63 -11.61 17.97
CA ASN A 16 -8.42 -13.05 17.86
C ASN A 16 -7.76 -13.43 16.52
N GLN A 17 -7.22 -14.66 16.45
CA GLN A 17 -6.49 -15.15 15.28
C GLN A 17 -7.34 -15.07 13.99
N GLN A 18 -8.62 -15.42 14.07
CA GLN A 18 -9.53 -15.41 12.93
C GLN A 18 -9.74 -14.00 12.35
N ARG A 19 -9.99 -13.00 13.21
CA ARG A 19 -10.17 -11.60 12.80
C ARG A 19 -8.86 -10.99 12.31
N SER A 20 -7.73 -11.35 12.91
CA SER A 20 -6.41 -10.98 12.39
C SER A 20 -6.20 -11.46 10.96
N ASP A 21 -6.60 -12.70 10.64
CA ASP A 21 -6.47 -13.24 9.28
C ASP A 21 -7.46 -12.64 8.28
N GLU A 22 -8.63 -12.20 8.74
CA GLU A 22 -9.58 -11.43 7.94
C GLU A 22 -9.06 -10.01 7.63
N ILE A 23 -8.64 -9.26 8.66
CA ILE A 23 -8.02 -7.93 8.51
C ILE A 23 -6.82 -8.01 7.55
N ASN A 24 -6.02 -9.08 7.65
CA ASN A 24 -4.90 -9.24 6.74
C ASN A 24 -5.33 -9.50 5.28
N ARG A 25 -6.43 -10.21 5.04
CA ARG A 25 -6.98 -10.39 3.69
C ARG A 25 -7.55 -9.08 3.14
N GLU A 26 -8.27 -8.32 3.96
CA GLU A 26 -8.77 -6.99 3.61
C GLU A 26 -7.60 -6.05 3.24
N LEU A 27 -6.54 -6.03 4.04
CA LEU A 27 -5.34 -5.24 3.78
C LEU A 27 -4.60 -5.70 2.52
N ASP A 28 -4.54 -7.00 2.23
CA ASP A 28 -3.93 -7.51 1.00
C ASP A 28 -4.70 -7.03 -0.23
N ALA A 29 -6.03 -7.15 -0.21
CA ALA A 29 -6.90 -6.67 -1.29
C ALA A 29 -6.83 -5.14 -1.46
N LEU A 30 -6.79 -4.38 -0.36
CA LEU A 30 -6.64 -2.93 -0.39
C LEU A 30 -5.32 -2.52 -1.06
N ASN A 31 -4.21 -3.14 -0.68
CA ASN A 31 -2.90 -2.82 -1.25
C ASN A 31 -2.80 -3.20 -2.73
N GLU A 32 -3.46 -4.28 -3.15
CA GLU A 32 -3.56 -4.65 -4.57
C GLU A 32 -4.33 -3.61 -5.38
N ARG A 33 -5.51 -3.19 -4.90
CA ARG A 33 -6.29 -2.12 -5.54
C ARG A 33 -5.52 -0.80 -5.60
N LEU A 34 -4.82 -0.44 -4.53
CA LEU A 34 -3.96 0.73 -4.47
C LEU A 34 -2.86 0.70 -5.53
N MET A 35 -2.18 -0.45 -5.69
CA MET A 35 -1.17 -0.64 -6.73
C MET A 35 -1.76 -0.42 -8.13
N ILE A 36 -2.90 -1.05 -8.42
CA ILE A 36 -3.57 -0.93 -9.73
C ILE A 36 -4.01 0.50 -9.99
N ALA A 37 -4.59 1.17 -9.00
CA ALA A 37 -5.03 2.56 -9.12
C ALA A 37 -3.85 3.52 -9.34
N LEU A 38 -2.73 3.33 -8.63
CA LEU A 38 -1.51 4.09 -8.82
C LEU A 38 -0.94 3.91 -10.23
N GLN A 39 -0.84 2.67 -10.73
CA GLN A 39 -0.38 2.41 -12.10
C GLN A 39 -1.31 3.06 -13.14
N ARG A 40 -2.64 2.98 -12.95
CA ARG A 40 -3.63 3.58 -13.85
C ARG A 40 -3.62 5.10 -13.84
N SER A 41 -3.26 5.72 -12.72
CA SER A 41 -3.15 7.19 -12.61
C SER A 41 -1.98 7.75 -13.42
N GLY A 42 -0.97 6.93 -13.73
CA GLY A 42 0.26 7.36 -14.38
C GLY A 42 1.27 8.03 -13.43
N ASP A 43 0.92 8.24 -12.16
CA ASP A 43 1.81 8.88 -11.17
C ASP A 43 3.09 8.06 -10.91
N ALA A 44 2.95 6.73 -10.84
CA ALA A 44 4.08 5.83 -10.66
C ALA A 44 3.75 4.39 -11.06
N TYR A 45 4.80 3.64 -11.41
CA TYR A 45 4.71 2.21 -11.66
C TYR A 45 5.40 1.42 -10.54
N LEU A 46 4.61 0.74 -9.70
CA LEU A 46 5.10 -0.15 -8.65
C LEU A 46 4.73 -1.60 -8.97
N SER A 47 5.60 -2.54 -8.64
CA SER A 47 5.26 -3.97 -8.66
C SER A 47 4.80 -4.43 -7.27
N ASN A 48 4.40 -5.70 -7.14
CA ASN A 48 4.14 -6.31 -5.85
C ASN A 48 5.33 -7.18 -5.37
N ALA A 49 5.22 -7.63 -4.13
CA ALA A 49 6.00 -8.70 -3.53
C ALA A 49 5.18 -9.38 -2.42
N ARG A 50 5.54 -10.60 -2.02
CA ARG A 50 5.02 -11.22 -0.80
C ARG A 50 6.08 -11.18 0.29
N VAL A 51 5.80 -10.52 1.41
CA VAL A 51 6.69 -10.48 2.57
C VAL A 51 5.97 -11.19 3.72
N ARG A 52 6.56 -12.29 4.22
CA ARG A 52 5.93 -13.16 5.23
C ARG A 52 4.50 -13.58 4.82
N GLY A 53 4.32 -13.91 3.54
CA GLY A 53 3.03 -14.31 2.97
C GLY A 53 2.03 -13.19 2.69
N ARG A 54 2.29 -11.94 3.11
CA ARG A 54 1.38 -10.78 2.94
C ARG A 54 1.75 -9.94 1.72
N PHE A 55 0.77 -9.29 1.10
CA PHE A 55 0.98 -8.43 -0.06
C PHE A 55 1.74 -7.15 0.34
N ALA A 56 2.71 -6.76 -0.48
CA ALA A 56 3.47 -5.53 -0.32
C ALA A 56 3.73 -4.84 -1.66
N LEU A 57 3.65 -3.51 -1.66
CA LEU A 57 4.11 -2.64 -2.74
C LEU A 57 5.65 -2.67 -2.81
N ARG A 58 6.19 -2.81 -4.02
CA ARG A 58 7.62 -2.81 -4.30
C ARG A 58 7.95 -1.73 -5.33
N GLY A 59 8.68 -0.72 -4.90
CA GLY A 59 9.30 0.28 -5.78
C GLY A 59 10.78 -0.03 -5.96
N CYS A 60 11.22 -0.17 -7.21
CA CYS A 60 12.64 -0.33 -7.54
C CYS A 60 13.15 1.00 -8.09
N VAL A 61 14.06 1.66 -7.35
CA VAL A 61 14.74 2.86 -7.83
C VAL A 61 15.93 2.42 -8.68
N LEU A 62 15.74 2.42 -10.01
CA LEU A 62 16.75 1.96 -10.97
C LEU A 62 17.41 3.11 -11.74
N ASN A 63 16.84 4.31 -11.67
CA ASN A 63 17.35 5.47 -12.38
C ASN A 63 18.26 6.28 -11.46
N TYR A 64 19.51 6.52 -11.87
CA TYR A 64 20.47 7.31 -11.11
C TYR A 64 20.06 8.78 -10.97
N ARG A 65 19.12 9.25 -11.78
CA ARG A 65 18.54 10.60 -11.67
C ARG A 65 17.45 10.70 -10.61
N THR A 66 16.98 9.58 -10.05
CA THR A 66 15.96 9.61 -9.01
C THR A 66 16.51 10.28 -7.77
N THR A 67 15.77 11.28 -7.29
CA THR A 67 16.07 12.08 -6.13
C THR A 67 15.14 11.75 -4.97
N GLU A 68 15.44 12.27 -3.78
CA GLU A 68 14.54 12.20 -2.64
C GLU A 68 13.17 12.83 -2.94
N ARG A 69 13.15 13.93 -3.70
CA ARG A 69 11.91 14.61 -4.09
C ARG A 69 11.00 13.73 -4.95
N ASP A 70 11.56 12.90 -5.82
CA ASP A 70 10.77 11.94 -6.61
C ASP A 70 10.11 10.89 -5.69
N MET A 71 10.81 10.50 -4.62
CA MET A 71 10.26 9.59 -3.61
C MET A 71 9.15 10.24 -2.77
N GLU A 72 9.28 11.53 -2.44
CA GLU A 72 8.21 12.29 -1.78
C GLU A 72 6.96 12.35 -2.65
N ILE A 73 7.10 12.69 -3.94
CA ILE A 73 5.99 12.71 -4.91
C ILE A 73 5.31 11.34 -4.99
N LEU A 74 6.10 10.27 -5.05
CA LEU A 74 5.57 8.90 -5.04
C LEU A 74 4.76 8.62 -3.77
N LEU A 75 5.30 8.95 -2.60
CA LEU A 75 4.62 8.72 -1.32
C LEU A 75 3.32 9.52 -1.21
N ASP A 76 3.30 10.75 -1.73
CA ASP A 76 2.11 11.59 -1.74
C ASP A 76 1.04 11.08 -2.71
N ALA A 77 1.43 10.57 -3.88
CA ALA A 77 0.51 9.90 -4.79
C ALA A 77 -0.12 8.66 -4.15
N ILE A 78 0.69 7.84 -3.46
CA ILE A 78 0.21 6.67 -2.72
C ILE A 78 -0.82 7.09 -1.66
N ARG A 79 -0.51 8.09 -0.82
CA ARG A 79 -1.43 8.57 0.23
C ARG A 79 -2.74 9.09 -0.35
N ARG A 80 -2.66 9.96 -1.36
CA ARG A 80 -3.85 10.54 -2.04
C ARG A 80 -4.78 9.47 -2.61
N ILE A 81 -4.22 8.46 -3.29
CA ILE A 81 -5.02 7.38 -3.89
C ILE A 81 -5.57 6.46 -2.79
N ALA A 82 -4.78 6.17 -1.76
CA ALA A 82 -5.22 5.38 -0.63
C ALA A 82 -6.39 6.04 0.10
N ASP A 83 -6.33 7.36 0.37
CA ASP A 83 -7.42 8.11 1.00
C ASP A 83 -8.71 8.04 0.17
N ARG A 84 -8.60 8.08 -1.17
CA ARG A 84 -9.77 7.91 -2.07
C ARG A 84 -10.35 6.49 -2.00
N LEU A 85 -9.50 5.48 -1.83
CA LEU A 85 -9.93 4.08 -1.73
C LEU A 85 -10.44 3.71 -0.33
N ASP A 86 -9.99 4.41 0.70
CA ASP A 86 -10.42 4.24 2.10
C ASP A 86 -11.74 5.01 2.39
N ALA A 87 -12.04 6.07 1.63
CA ALA A 87 -13.24 6.90 1.81
C ALA A 87 -14.49 6.40 1.04
N GLY A 88 -14.38 5.30 0.29
CA GLY A 88 -15.47 4.67 -0.46
C GLY A 88 -15.80 3.29 0.07
#